data_AF-A0A969AS32-F1
#
_entry.id   AF-A0A969AS32-F1
#
_cell.length_a   1.000
_cell.length_b   1.000
_cell.length_c   1.000
_cell.angle_alpha   90.00
_cell.angle_beta   90.00
_cell.angle_gamma   90.00
#
_symmetry.space_group_name_H-M   'P 1'
#
loop_
_entity.id
_entity.type
_entity.pdbx_description
1 polymer ?
#
loop_
_entity_poly.entity_id
_entity_poly.type
_entity_poly.pdbx_seq_one_letter_code
_entity_poly.pdbx_strand_id
1 'polypeptide(L)' 'MKNDSTSKTSKTDWDQLDAMTDEERDFSDCPELTAEQFSQGIIRRGLKPKANKEQSTLRNGTENA' A
#
# COMPACT_ATOMS: atom_id res chain seq x y z
N MET A 1 8.46 -28.37 3.29
CA MET A 1 7.96 -27.29 2.42
C MET A 1 9.07 -26.25 2.30
N LYS A 2 9.68 -26.09 1.11
CA LYS A 2 10.61 -24.99 0.87
C LYS A 2 9.79 -23.80 0.36
N ASN A 3 9.55 -22.85 1.26
CA ASN A 3 8.99 -21.56 0.89
C ASN A 3 10.19 -20.68 0.56
N ASP A 4 10.68 -20.73 -0.69
CA ASP A 4 11.62 -19.73 -1.16
C ASP A 4 10.83 -18.43 -1.35
N SER A 5 10.51 -17.77 -0.22
CA SER A 5 9.98 -16.41 -0.24
C SER A 5 11.01 -15.60 -1.01
N THR A 6 10.57 -14.85 -2.02
CA THR A 6 11.45 -14.04 -2.86
C THR A 6 12.16 -12.99 -2.00
N SER A 7 13.23 -13.38 -1.32
CA SER A 7 14.16 -12.48 -0.64
C SER A 7 15.10 -11.97 -1.71
N LYS A 8 14.56 -11.15 -2.62
CA LYS A 8 15.42 -10.28 -3.42
C LYS A 8 16.12 -9.39 -2.42
N THR A 9 17.41 -9.65 -2.22
CA THR A 9 18.29 -8.73 -1.51
C THR A 9 18.08 -7.36 -2.13
N SER A 10 17.70 -6.40 -1.28
CA SER A 10 17.53 -5.02 -1.73
C SER A 10 18.81 -4.58 -2.44
N LYS A 11 18.67 -3.97 -3.61
CA LYS A 11 19.81 -3.35 -4.31
C LYS A 11 20.13 -1.95 -3.77
N THR A 12 19.38 -1.51 -2.78
CA THR A 12 19.57 -0.23 -2.10
C THR A 12 20.79 -0.30 -1.20
N ASP A 13 21.66 0.69 -1.30
CA ASP A 13 22.74 0.93 -0.35
C ASP A 13 22.14 1.52 0.93
N TRP A 14 22.02 0.69 1.96
CA TRP A 14 21.40 1.08 3.23
C TRP A 14 22.37 1.83 4.14
N ASP A 15 23.66 1.53 4.07
CA ASP A 15 24.68 2.18 4.91
C ASP A 15 24.85 3.64 4.48
N GLN A 16 24.79 3.91 3.17
CA GLN A 16 24.79 5.26 2.64
C GLN A 16 23.54 6.05 3.06
N LEU A 17 22.36 5.43 3.01
CA LEU A 17 21.10 6.09 3.39
C LEU A 17 21.02 6.37 4.89
N ASP A 18 21.59 5.50 5.74
CA ASP A 18 21.60 5.68 7.19
C ASP A 18 22.51 6.85 7.63
N ALA A 19 23.60 7.08 6.89
CA ALA A 19 24.52 8.19 7.12
C ALA A 19 24.07 9.53 6.48
N MET A 20 23.06 9.50 5.61
CA MET A 20 22.58 10.67 4.87
C MET A 20 21.85 11.65 5.78
N THR A 21 22.15 12.94 5.62
CA THR A 21 21.42 14.01 6.31
C THR A 21 20.16 14.40 5.55
N ASP A 22 19.16 14.95 6.24
CA ASP A 22 17.90 15.38 5.62
C ASP A 22 18.10 16.43 4.51
N GLU A 23 19.17 17.23 4.60
CA GLU A 23 19.54 18.27 3.63
C GLU A 23 20.11 17.71 2.32
N GLU A 24 20.69 16.51 2.36
CA GLU A 24 21.26 15.82 1.20
C GLU A 24 20.21 15.02 0.42
N ARG A 25 18.99 14.92 0.97
CA ARG A 25 17.88 14.23 0.34
C ARG A 25 17.44 14.98 -0.92
N ASP A 26 17.27 14.25 -2.01
CA ASP A 26 16.74 14.82 -3.25
C ASP A 26 15.21 15.01 -3.17
N PHE A 27 14.77 16.25 -3.35
CA PHE A 27 13.35 16.66 -3.39
C PHE A 27 12.84 16.92 -4.81
N SER A 28 13.62 16.58 -5.84
CA SER A 28 13.23 16.78 -7.25
C SER A 28 11.95 16.00 -7.62
N ASP A 29 11.81 14.78 -7.11
CA ASP A 29 10.65 13.91 -7.37
C ASP A 29 9.51 14.11 -6.37
N CYS A 30 9.83 14.49 -5.14
CA CYS A 30 8.87 14.70 -4.07
C CYS A 30 9.17 16.01 -3.34
N PRO A 31 8.50 17.12 -3.71
CA PRO A 31 8.71 18.40 -3.05
C PRO A 31 8.26 18.34 -1.60
N GLU A 32 8.83 19.21 -0.77
CA GLU A 32 8.44 19.31 0.63
C GLU A 32 6.96 19.68 0.79
N LEU A 33 6.33 19.07 1.80
CA LEU A 33 4.93 19.29 2.09
C LEU A 33 4.74 20.67 2.72
N THR A 34 4.07 21.58 2.02
CA THR A 34 3.78 22.91 2.57
C THR A 34 2.65 22.85 3.60
N ALA A 35 2.64 23.81 4.54
CA ALA A 35 1.57 23.91 5.55
C ALA A 35 0.18 24.11 4.90
N GLU A 36 0.12 24.81 3.76
CA GLU A 36 -1.11 24.97 2.99
C GLU A 36 -1.60 23.63 2.44
N GLN A 37 -0.72 22.84 1.83
CA GLN A 37 -1.04 21.50 1.34
C GLN A 37 -1.47 20.56 2.47
N PHE A 38 -0.80 20.63 3.62
CA PHE A 38 -1.18 19.85 4.81
C PHE A 38 -2.57 20.23 5.32
N SER A 39 -2.92 21.52 5.32
CA SER A 39 -4.23 22.00 5.78
C SER A 39 -5.40 21.50 4.90
N GLN A 40 -5.13 21.26 3.62
CA GLN A 40 -6.10 20.69 2.68
C GLN A 40 -6.23 19.17 2.80
N GLY A 41 -5.31 18.52 3.53
CA GLY A 41 -5.32 17.08 3.77
C GLY A 41 -6.52 16.65 4.60
N ILE A 42 -7.39 15.81 4.03
CA ILE A 42 -8.53 15.23 4.76
C ILE A 42 -8.09 13.90 5.37
N ILE A 43 -8.12 13.81 6.70
CA ILE A 43 -7.92 12.54 7.41
C ILE A 43 -9.19 11.70 7.23
N ARG A 44 -9.09 10.63 6.43
CA ARG A 44 -10.15 9.62 6.32
C ARG A 44 -10.21 8.79 7.60
N ARG A 45 -10.98 9.25 8.58
CA ARG A 45 -11.28 8.50 9.81
C ARG A 45 -12.18 7.30 9.48
N GLY A 46 -11.58 6.11 9.51
CA GLY A 46 -12.28 4.83 9.45
C GLY A 46 -12.79 4.50 8.04
N LEU A 47 -12.49 3.28 7.59
CA LEU A 47 -13.25 2.68 6.50
C LEU A 47 -14.65 2.35 7.05
N LYS A 48 -15.70 2.64 6.29
CA LYS A 48 -17.01 2.04 6.58
C LYS A 48 -16.78 0.52 6.69
N PRO A 49 -17.28 -0.15 7.74
CA PRO A 49 -17.11 -1.60 7.88
C PRO A 49 -17.55 -2.26 6.59
N LYS A 50 -16.67 -3.09 6.02
CA LYS A 50 -17.01 -3.88 4.83
C LYS A 50 -18.19 -4.77 5.23
N ALA A 51 -19.27 -4.74 4.45
CA ALA A 51 -20.39 -5.66 4.67
C ALA A 51 -19.85 -7.10 4.70
N ASN A 52 -20.38 -7.91 5.62
CA ASN A 52 -20.03 -9.33 5.69
C ASN A 52 -20.38 -10.01 4.36
N LYS A 53 -19.64 -11.07 4.03
CA LYS A 53 -19.94 -11.87 2.82
C LYS A 53 -21.37 -12.41 2.94
N GLU A 54 -22.21 -12.12 1.96
CA GLU A 54 -23.53 -12.71 1.86
C GLU A 54 -23.43 -14.12 1.27
N GLN A 55 -24.22 -15.06 1.81
CA GLN A 55 -24.33 -16.40 1.28
C GLN A 55 -25.19 -16.36 0.02
N SER A 56 -24.58 -16.54 -1.15
CA SER A 56 -25.29 -16.70 -2.42
C SER A 56 -25.52 -18.19 -2.71
N THR A 57 -26.78 -18.57 -2.91
CA THR A 57 -27.14 -19.92 -3.39
C THR A 57 -27.32 -19.87 -4.90
N LEU A 58 -26.36 -20.44 -5.64
CA LEU A 58 -26.50 -20.66 -7.08
C LEU A 58 -27.27 -21.96 -7.31
N ARG A 59 -28.47 -21.87 -7.90
CA ARG A 59 -29.20 -23.03 -8.42
C ARG A 59 -28.75 -23.25 -9.85
N ASN A 60 -27.96 -24.29 -10.08
CA ASN A 60 -27.71 -24.78 -11.43
C ASN A 60 -28.99 -25.48 -11.90
N GLY A 61 -29.76 -24.83 -12.78
CA GLY A 61 -30.86 -25.48 -13.47
C GLY A 61 -30.29 -26.58 -14.36
N THR A 62 -30.53 -27.84 -14.01
CA THR A 62 -30.35 -28.94 -14.95
C THR A 62 -31.59 -28.96 -15.84
N GLU A 63 -31.57 -28.21 -16.94
CA GLU A 63 -32.38 -28.56 -18.10
C GLU A 63 -31.65 -29.66 -18.87
N ASN A 64 -32.04 -30.91 -18.63
CA ASN A 64 -31.70 -32.01 -19.51
C ASN A 64 -32.84 -33.02 -19.50
N ALA A 65 -33.21 -33.41 -20.73
CA ALA A 65 -34.19 -34.40 -21.19
C ALA A 65 -35.62 -33.88 -21.41
#